data_AF-A0A917DB85-F1
#
_entry.id   AF-A0A917DB85-F1
#
_cell.length_a   1.000
_cell.length_b   1.000
_cell.length_c   1.000
_cell.angle_alpha   90.00
_cell.angle_beta   90.00
_cell.angle_gamma   90.00
#
_symmetry.space_group_name_H-M   'P 1'
#
loop_
_entity.id
_entity.type
_entity.pdbx_description
1 polymer ?
#
loop_
_entity_poly.entity_id
_entity_poly.type
_entity_poly.pdbx_seq_one_letter_code
_entity_poly.pdbx_strand_id
1 'polypeptide(L)'
;MPLFKFAKDFKSYAFILFLLALFSCGSAIKTLVGFKNPKVETKESLLSYLSEVKENETTYFLKADKIGDSATVYRNFLFGFNSDLFMFSKSGQKYCYLGTEECSGVQMTSAFKNFDENYAPCNNDSTTTLSFLVNKLVDKNGKALKSTDLPPAEYYIFQSWNKYSSSSKRLKEDINWLYDLKKNSTIPIEIILVNTDLLEEWGLEKNGELPVKFKKEGKTIDMTFGNLPLKK
;
A
#
# COMPACT_ATOMS: atom_id res chain seq x y z
N MET A 1 -57.34 -24.90 16.42
CA MET A 1 -55.89 -24.67 16.23
C MET A 1 -55.76 -23.64 15.10
N PRO A 2 -55.35 -22.38 15.38
CA PRO A 2 -55.53 -21.29 14.41
C PRO A 2 -54.39 -21.25 13.39
N LEU A 3 -54.75 -21.27 12.11
CA LEU A 3 -53.87 -21.26 10.93
C LEU A 3 -53.44 -19.83 10.51
N PHE A 4 -53.51 -18.85 11.42
CA PHE A 4 -53.47 -17.42 11.08
C PHE A 4 -52.31 -16.62 11.71
N LYS A 5 -51.18 -17.24 12.04
CA LYS A 5 -49.97 -16.52 12.49
C LYS A 5 -48.84 -16.40 11.47
N PHE A 6 -48.80 -17.22 10.42
CA PHE A 6 -47.66 -17.26 9.49
C PHE A 6 -47.59 -16.09 8.49
N ALA A 7 -48.70 -15.41 8.19
CA ALA A 7 -48.73 -14.38 7.15
C ALA A 7 -48.08 -13.05 7.57
N LYS A 8 -48.04 -12.74 8.88
CA LYS A 8 -47.43 -11.50 9.39
C LYS A 8 -45.90 -11.58 9.40
N ASP A 9 -45.37 -12.78 9.64
CA ASP A 9 -43.94 -13.03 9.71
C ASP A 9 -43.29 -13.10 8.31
N PHE A 10 -44.02 -13.61 7.30
CA PHE A 10 -43.52 -13.72 5.92
C PHE A 10 -43.18 -12.35 5.30
N LYS A 11 -43.96 -11.31 5.58
CA LYS A 11 -43.67 -9.93 5.13
C LYS A 11 -42.42 -9.36 5.78
N SER A 12 -42.18 -9.66 7.06
CA SER A 12 -40.96 -9.26 7.77
C SER A 12 -39.72 -9.99 7.24
N TYR A 13 -39.83 -11.29 6.94
CA TYR A 13 -38.72 -12.04 6.34
C TYR A 13 -38.40 -11.59 4.92
N ALA A 14 -39.41 -11.30 4.09
CA ALA A 14 -39.22 -10.75 2.75
C ALA A 14 -38.56 -9.36 2.77
N PHE A 15 -38.90 -8.52 3.76
CA PHE A 15 -38.27 -7.21 3.93
C PHE A 15 -36.80 -7.30 4.38
N ILE A 16 -36.47 -8.25 5.27
CA ILE A 16 -35.09 -8.51 5.68
C ILE A 16 -34.27 -9.10 4.52
N LEU A 17 -34.83 -10.03 3.74
CA LEU A 17 -34.20 -10.56 2.52
C LEU A 17 -33.99 -9.47 1.45
N PHE A 18 -34.95 -8.55 1.31
CA PHE A 18 -34.82 -7.40 0.41
C PHE A 18 -33.74 -6.40 0.89
N LEU A 19 -33.66 -6.14 2.20
CA LEU A 19 -32.60 -5.32 2.79
C LEU A 19 -31.22 -5.98 2.61
N LEU A 20 -31.12 -7.29 2.76
CA LEU A 20 -29.87 -8.04 2.52
C LEU A 20 -29.46 -8.05 1.04
N ALA A 21 -30.42 -7.99 0.11
CA ALA A 21 -30.15 -7.86 -1.32
C ALA A 21 -29.63 -6.47 -1.73
N LEU A 22 -29.86 -5.42 -0.92
CA LEU A 22 -29.35 -4.08 -1.15
C LEU A 22 -27.88 -3.91 -0.69
N PHE A 23 -27.38 -4.80 0.16
CA PHE A 23 -25.96 -4.79 0.53
C PHE A 23 -25.14 -5.51 -0.55
N SER A 24 -24.69 -4.75 -1.55
CA SER A 24 -23.76 -5.27 -2.56
C SER A 24 -22.52 -5.87 -1.87
N CYS A 25 -22.14 -7.09 -2.24
CA CYS A 25 -21.01 -7.80 -1.64
C CYS A 25 -19.67 -7.04 -1.74
N GLY A 26 -19.56 -6.05 -2.62
CA GLY A 26 -18.35 -5.21 -2.77
C GLY A 26 -18.04 -4.35 -1.54
N SER A 27 -19.07 -3.82 -0.85
CA SER A 27 -18.87 -3.03 0.37
C SER A 27 -18.43 -3.90 1.56
N ALA A 28 -18.89 -5.14 1.62
CA ALA A 28 -18.49 -6.09 2.66
C ALA A 28 -17.02 -6.49 2.54
N ILE A 29 -16.52 -6.71 1.31
CA ILE A 29 -15.11 -7.08 1.06
C ILE A 29 -14.16 -5.95 1.47
N LYS A 30 -14.46 -4.69 1.09
CA LYS A 30 -13.66 -3.52 1.50
C LYS A 30 -13.49 -3.42 3.01
N THR A 31 -14.60 -3.59 3.74
CA THR A 31 -14.61 -3.54 5.21
C THR A 31 -13.82 -4.67 5.84
N LEU A 32 -13.81 -5.86 5.23
CA LEU A 32 -13.09 -7.04 5.73
C LEU A 32 -11.57 -6.90 5.63
N VAL A 33 -11.08 -6.19 4.61
CA VAL A 33 -9.63 -5.88 4.45
C VAL A 33 -9.22 -4.52 5.01
N GLY A 34 -10.18 -3.70 5.45
CA GLY A 34 -9.93 -2.35 5.96
C GLY A 34 -9.64 -1.30 4.88
N PHE A 35 -9.90 -1.62 3.61
CA PHE A 35 -9.62 -0.75 2.48
C PHE A 35 -10.66 0.36 2.35
N LYS A 36 -10.19 1.60 2.27
CA LYS A 36 -11.00 2.83 2.11
C LYS A 36 -10.73 3.46 0.75
N ASN A 37 -11.60 4.37 0.31
CA ASN A 37 -11.25 5.20 -0.84
C ASN A 37 -10.00 6.03 -0.47
N PRO A 38 -8.97 6.07 -1.32
CA PRO A 38 -7.83 6.96 -1.13
C PRO A 38 -8.30 8.41 -1.07
N LYS A 39 -7.96 9.09 0.03
CA LYS A 39 -8.23 10.50 0.23
C LYS A 39 -7.00 11.32 -0.15
N VAL A 40 -7.21 12.54 -0.64
CA VAL A 40 -6.15 13.53 -0.82
C VAL A 40 -5.70 14.04 0.56
N GLU A 41 -4.42 13.86 0.84
CA GLU A 41 -3.75 14.15 2.10
C GLU A 41 -2.68 15.24 1.92
N THR A 42 -2.28 15.84 3.03
CA THR A 42 -1.07 16.69 3.09
C THR A 42 0.07 15.91 3.74
N LYS A 43 1.32 16.29 3.44
CA LYS A 43 2.49 15.67 4.09
C LYS A 43 2.43 15.79 5.60
N GLU A 44 1.95 16.92 6.13
CA GLU A 44 1.80 17.15 7.57
C GLU A 44 0.81 16.16 8.19
N SER A 45 -0.34 15.91 7.55
CA SER A 45 -1.31 14.93 8.05
C SER A 45 -0.73 13.52 8.04
N LEU A 46 0.03 13.16 7.01
CA LEU A 46 0.66 11.85 6.88
C LEU A 46 1.78 11.65 7.89
N LEU A 47 2.61 12.66 8.13
CA LEU A 47 3.67 12.63 9.14
C LEU A 47 3.08 12.55 10.56
N SER A 48 2.01 13.29 10.84
CA SER A 48 1.28 13.19 12.11
C SER A 48 0.76 11.76 12.30
N TYR A 49 0.10 11.21 11.28
CA TYR A 49 -0.40 9.83 11.33
C TYR A 49 0.72 8.81 11.54
N LEU A 50 1.83 8.91 10.81
CA LEU A 50 2.96 8.00 10.96
C LEU A 50 3.57 8.11 12.38
N SER A 51 3.64 9.31 12.95
CA SER A 51 4.16 9.50 14.31
C SER A 51 3.31 8.82 15.38
N GLU A 52 1.98 8.73 15.19
CA GLU A 52 1.08 7.98 16.08
C GLU A 52 1.26 6.46 15.95
N VAL A 53 1.63 6.00 14.74
CA VAL A 53 1.93 4.59 14.48
C VAL A 53 3.28 4.21 15.08
N LYS A 54 4.31 5.02 14.81
CA LYS A 54 5.68 4.85 15.31
C LYS A 54 6.41 6.20 15.38
N GLU A 55 6.82 6.57 16.58
CA GLU A 55 7.52 7.83 16.81
C GLU A 55 8.86 7.90 16.08
N ASN A 56 9.22 9.11 15.64
CA ASN A 56 10.51 9.44 15.00
C ASN A 56 10.84 8.65 13.73
N GLU A 57 9.83 8.06 13.10
CA GLU A 57 10.00 7.32 11.86
C GLU A 57 10.24 8.26 10.66
N THR A 58 11.16 7.88 9.78
CA THR A 58 11.42 8.64 8.54
C THR A 58 10.63 8.04 7.39
N THR A 59 10.06 8.90 6.55
CA THR A 59 9.37 8.46 5.33
C THR A 59 9.63 9.42 4.18
N TYR A 60 9.49 8.88 2.97
CA TYR A 60 9.64 9.59 1.71
C TYR A 60 8.33 9.57 0.94
N PHE A 61 8.19 10.50 0.00
CA PHE A 61 7.00 10.65 -0.82
C PHE A 61 7.37 10.54 -2.29
N LEU A 62 6.49 9.96 -3.09
CA LEU A 62 6.63 10.02 -4.54
C LEU A 62 6.38 11.45 -5.04
N LYS A 63 7.19 11.90 -6.00
CA LYS A 63 6.95 13.17 -6.68
C LYS A 63 5.99 13.01 -7.86
N ALA A 64 5.23 14.06 -8.15
CA ALA A 64 4.59 14.21 -9.45
C ALA A 64 5.58 14.86 -10.44
N ASP A 65 5.61 14.39 -11.68
CA ASP A 65 6.47 14.96 -12.73
C ASP A 65 5.99 16.38 -13.10
N LYS A 66 4.67 16.59 -13.05
CA LYS A 66 4.01 17.88 -13.25
C LYS A 66 2.75 17.95 -12.38
N ILE A 67 2.46 19.12 -11.83
CA ILE A 67 1.21 19.39 -11.09
C ILE A 67 0.01 19.12 -12.02
N GLY A 68 -0.95 18.33 -11.53
CA GLY A 68 -2.15 17.95 -12.26
C GLY A 68 -1.96 16.84 -13.30
N ASP A 69 -0.78 16.22 -13.38
CA ASP A 69 -0.56 15.09 -14.28
C ASP A 69 -1.22 13.80 -13.76
N SER A 70 -2.44 13.56 -14.24
CA SER A 70 -3.23 12.38 -13.89
C SER A 70 -2.50 11.05 -14.15
N ALA A 71 -1.69 10.94 -15.21
CA ALA A 71 -1.00 9.70 -15.53
C ALA A 71 0.06 9.36 -14.48
N THR A 72 0.82 10.36 -14.05
CA THR A 72 1.78 10.20 -12.95
C THR A 72 1.09 9.91 -11.62
N VAL A 73 -0.03 10.58 -11.32
CA VAL A 73 -0.79 10.33 -10.09
C VAL A 73 -1.31 8.89 -10.04
N TYR A 74 -1.91 8.37 -11.12
CA TYR A 74 -2.36 6.98 -11.17
C TYR A 74 -1.19 6.01 -11.03
N ARG A 75 -0.05 6.27 -11.69
CA ARG A 75 1.15 5.43 -11.57
C ARG A 75 1.68 5.40 -10.13
N ASN A 76 1.72 6.54 -9.45
CA ASN A 76 2.15 6.61 -8.05
C ASN A 76 1.18 5.88 -7.12
N PHE A 77 -0.12 6.01 -7.36
CA PHE A 77 -1.15 5.27 -6.64
C PHE A 77 -1.03 3.74 -6.84
N LEU A 78 -0.85 3.29 -8.09
CA LEU A 78 -0.66 1.87 -8.41
C LEU A 78 0.63 1.30 -7.82
N PHE A 79 1.70 2.10 -7.74
CA PHE A 79 2.93 1.72 -7.04
C PHE A 79 2.65 1.37 -5.57
N GLY A 80 1.81 2.15 -4.89
CA GLY A 80 1.40 1.89 -3.51
C GLY A 80 0.42 0.74 -3.33
N PHE A 81 -0.31 0.40 -4.38
CA PHE A 81 -1.25 -0.72 -4.38
C PHE A 81 -0.55 -2.07 -4.58
N ASN A 82 0.55 -2.09 -5.34
CA ASN A 82 1.35 -3.30 -5.50
C ASN A 82 2.02 -3.66 -4.15
N SER A 83 1.75 -4.87 -3.68
CA SER A 83 2.29 -5.44 -2.44
C SER A 83 3.75 -5.90 -2.56
N ASP A 84 4.40 -5.61 -3.69
CA ASP A 84 5.76 -6.06 -3.94
C ASP A 84 6.74 -5.29 -3.06
N LEU A 85 7.47 -6.04 -2.25
CA LEU A 85 8.61 -5.51 -1.51
C LEU A 85 9.75 -5.28 -2.51
N PHE A 86 10.06 -4.01 -2.77
CA PHE A 86 11.15 -3.65 -3.69
C PHE A 86 12.48 -3.74 -2.96
N MET A 87 13.27 -4.75 -3.29
CA MET A 87 14.60 -4.94 -2.73
C MET A 87 15.68 -4.65 -3.76
N PHE A 88 16.69 -3.88 -3.37
CA PHE A 88 17.84 -3.56 -4.21
C PHE A 88 19.14 -3.82 -3.46
N SER A 89 20.13 -4.36 -4.15
CA SER A 89 21.50 -4.43 -3.64
C SER A 89 22.14 -3.04 -3.58
N LYS A 90 23.26 -2.92 -2.88
CA LYS A 90 24.11 -1.73 -2.88
C LYS A 90 24.60 -1.30 -4.27
N SER A 91 24.71 -2.23 -5.23
CA SER A 91 25.06 -1.91 -6.62
C SER A 91 23.87 -1.35 -7.42
N GLY A 92 22.68 -1.35 -6.83
CA GLY A 92 21.44 -0.83 -7.40
C GLY A 92 20.64 -1.84 -8.21
N GLN A 93 21.02 -3.12 -8.19
CA GLN A 93 20.33 -4.21 -8.87
C GLN A 93 19.12 -4.67 -8.05
N LYS A 94 17.96 -4.86 -8.70
CA LYS A 94 16.75 -5.36 -8.05
C LYS A 94 16.87 -6.87 -7.77
N TYR A 95 16.45 -7.28 -6.58
CA TYR A 95 16.39 -8.68 -6.16
C TYR A 95 14.93 -9.11 -6.01
N CYS A 96 14.64 -10.32 -6.51
CA CYS A 96 13.33 -10.93 -6.54
C CYS A 96 13.32 -12.16 -5.64
N TYR A 97 12.23 -12.36 -4.91
CA TYR A 97 11.99 -13.59 -4.18
C TYR A 97 11.76 -14.75 -5.16
N LEU A 98 12.37 -15.89 -4.89
CA LEU A 98 12.34 -17.09 -5.75
C LEU A 98 11.23 -18.07 -5.35
N GLY A 99 10.61 -17.89 -4.18
CA GLY A 99 9.53 -18.76 -3.71
C GLY A 99 8.19 -18.47 -4.39
N THR A 100 7.27 -19.43 -4.27
CA THR A 100 5.91 -19.37 -4.85
C THR A 100 4.84 -18.90 -3.86
N GLU A 101 5.21 -18.70 -2.60
CA GLU A 101 4.28 -18.33 -1.53
C GLU A 101 3.95 -16.83 -1.54
N GLU A 102 2.68 -16.49 -1.32
CA GLU A 102 2.27 -15.09 -1.10
C GLU A 102 2.77 -14.62 0.27
N CYS A 103 3.72 -13.69 0.26
CA CYS A 103 4.53 -13.28 1.41
C CYS A 103 3.73 -12.89 2.66
N SER A 104 3.66 -13.79 3.64
CA SER A 104 3.42 -13.41 5.04
C SER A 104 4.73 -12.97 5.71
N GLY A 105 4.66 -12.06 6.69
CA GLY A 105 5.86 -11.56 7.38
C GLY A 105 6.74 -12.67 7.97
N VAL A 106 6.14 -13.76 8.48
CA VAL A 106 6.89 -14.91 9.00
C VAL A 106 7.72 -15.60 7.92
N GLN A 107 7.17 -15.76 6.71
CA GLN A 107 7.88 -16.37 5.58
C GLN A 107 9.03 -15.49 5.12
N MET A 108 8.84 -14.18 5.10
CA MET A 108 9.91 -13.25 4.76
C MET A 108 11.07 -13.30 5.77
N THR A 109 10.79 -13.38 7.08
CA THR A 109 11.86 -13.56 8.09
C THR A 109 12.68 -14.82 7.85
N SER A 110 12.03 -15.94 7.50
CA SER A 110 12.74 -17.18 7.14
C SER A 110 13.51 -17.04 5.82
N ALA A 111 12.92 -16.39 4.81
CA ALA A 111 13.56 -16.18 3.52
C ALA A 111 14.86 -15.36 3.64
N PHE A 112 14.90 -14.36 4.52
CA PHE A 112 16.12 -13.56 4.76
C PHE A 112 17.22 -14.33 5.50
N LYS A 113 16.89 -15.33 6.34
CA LYS A 113 17.92 -16.18 6.96
C LYS A 113 18.70 -16.99 5.93
N ASN A 114 18.03 -17.41 4.87
CA ASN A 114 18.60 -18.14 3.75
C ASN A 114 18.56 -17.28 2.49
N PHE A 115 19.07 -16.05 2.57
CA PHE A 115 18.91 -15.04 1.54
C PHE A 115 19.31 -15.54 0.15
N ASP A 116 20.49 -16.14 0.02
CA ASP A 116 21.05 -16.59 -1.27
C ASP A 116 20.26 -17.77 -1.89
N GLU A 117 19.48 -18.49 -1.08
CA GLU A 117 18.59 -19.56 -1.56
C GLU A 117 17.22 -19.01 -2.01
N ASN A 118 16.80 -17.88 -1.43
CA ASN A 118 15.44 -17.35 -1.58
C ASN A 118 15.37 -16.10 -2.44
N TYR A 119 16.48 -15.45 -2.72
CA TYR A 119 16.53 -14.23 -3.52
C TYR A 119 17.63 -14.31 -4.57
N ALA A 120 17.32 -13.80 -5.75
CA ALA A 120 18.31 -13.60 -6.81
C ALA A 120 18.03 -12.28 -7.54
N PRO A 121 19.02 -11.78 -8.31
CA PRO A 121 18.75 -10.72 -9.26
C PRO A 121 17.53 -11.01 -10.15
N CYS A 122 16.67 -10.01 -10.31
CA CYS A 122 15.51 -10.15 -11.18
C CYS A 122 15.94 -10.29 -12.64
N ASN A 123 15.67 -11.43 -13.29
CA ASN A 123 16.08 -11.70 -14.67
C ASN A 123 15.31 -10.88 -15.74
N ASN A 124 14.11 -10.40 -15.41
CA ASN A 124 13.18 -9.78 -16.36
C ASN A 124 12.92 -8.28 -16.10
N ASP A 125 13.69 -7.64 -15.21
CA ASP A 125 13.46 -6.26 -14.80
C ASP A 125 14.79 -5.51 -14.65
N SER A 126 15.42 -5.22 -15.79
CA SER A 126 16.66 -4.41 -15.84
C SER A 126 16.38 -2.91 -15.73
N THR A 127 15.13 -2.48 -15.89
CA THR A 127 14.74 -1.06 -15.91
C THR A 127 14.45 -0.50 -14.52
N THR A 128 13.99 -1.33 -13.59
CA THR A 128 13.73 -0.90 -12.20
C THR A 128 15.01 -1.02 -11.40
N THR A 129 15.74 0.09 -11.27
CA THR A 129 16.97 0.17 -10.48
C THR A 129 16.77 0.97 -9.20
N LEU A 130 17.71 0.84 -8.25
CA LEU A 130 17.73 1.67 -7.04
C LEU A 130 17.72 3.17 -7.38
N SER A 131 18.55 3.58 -8.33
CA SER A 131 18.65 4.99 -8.74
C SER A 131 17.35 5.50 -9.36
N PHE A 132 16.68 4.68 -10.18
CA PHE A 132 15.38 5.01 -10.74
C PHE A 132 14.33 5.27 -9.66
N LEU A 133 14.27 4.40 -8.63
CA LEU A 133 13.31 4.57 -7.55
C LEU A 133 13.65 5.77 -6.66
N VAL A 134 14.92 5.91 -6.24
CA VAL A 134 15.38 7.03 -5.41
C VAL A 134 15.12 8.38 -6.08
N ASN A 135 15.33 8.48 -7.40
CA ASN A 135 15.09 9.72 -8.14
C ASN A 135 13.61 10.15 -8.17
N LYS A 136 12.67 9.26 -7.82
CA LYS A 136 11.24 9.58 -7.69
C LYS A 136 10.84 10.05 -6.31
N LEU A 137 11.75 9.97 -5.33
CA LEU A 137 11.44 10.25 -3.94
C LEU A 137 11.85 11.66 -3.53
N VAL A 138 11.02 12.24 -2.66
CA VAL A 138 11.30 13.49 -1.96
C VAL A 138 11.11 13.29 -0.46
N ASP A 139 11.83 14.07 0.35
CA ASP A 139 11.66 14.11 1.79
C ASP A 139 10.41 14.91 2.22
N LYS A 140 10.21 15.04 3.54
CA LYS A 140 9.12 15.83 4.14
C LYS A 140 9.08 17.30 3.71
N ASN A 141 10.21 17.86 3.27
CA ASN A 141 10.33 19.25 2.81
C ASN A 141 10.28 19.36 1.27
N GLY A 142 10.06 18.26 0.55
CA GLY A 142 10.08 18.23 -0.91
C GLY A 142 11.48 18.21 -1.52
N LYS A 143 12.55 18.02 -0.73
CA LYS A 143 13.91 17.88 -1.24
C LYS A 143 14.06 16.51 -1.90
N ALA A 144 14.53 16.48 -3.14
CA ALA A 144 14.81 15.24 -3.85
C ALA A 144 15.86 14.40 -3.13
N LEU A 145 15.56 13.11 -2.99
CA LEU A 145 16.47 12.13 -2.40
C LEU A 145 17.53 11.72 -3.43
N LYS A 146 18.78 11.58 -2.99
CA LYS A 146 19.88 11.04 -3.78
C LYS A 146 20.34 9.71 -3.19
N SER A 147 20.95 8.86 -4.01
CA SER A 147 21.49 7.57 -3.52
C SER A 147 22.54 7.76 -2.41
N THR A 148 23.26 8.88 -2.42
CA THR A 148 24.23 9.25 -1.37
C THR A 148 23.60 9.65 -0.04
N ASP A 149 22.29 9.94 -0.02
CA ASP A 149 21.55 10.28 1.19
C ASP A 149 21.03 9.01 1.91
N LEU A 150 21.12 7.84 1.28
CA LEU A 150 20.71 6.58 1.89
C LEU A 150 21.76 6.11 2.92
N PRO A 151 21.32 5.55 4.07
CA PRO A 151 22.24 4.89 5.00
C PRO A 151 23.01 3.76 4.32
N PRO A 152 24.24 3.44 4.77
CA PRO A 152 24.99 2.32 4.21
C PRO A 152 24.31 0.99 4.52
N ALA A 153 24.08 0.17 3.50
CA ALA A 153 23.53 -1.18 3.63
C ALA A 153 23.98 -2.07 2.46
N GLU A 154 23.90 -3.39 2.63
CA GLU A 154 24.07 -4.34 1.54
C GLU A 154 22.80 -4.44 0.68
N TYR A 155 21.63 -4.34 1.33
CA TYR A 155 20.34 -4.28 0.65
C TYR A 155 19.45 -3.16 1.19
N TYR A 156 18.71 -2.53 0.28
CA TYR A 156 17.67 -1.54 0.55
C TYR A 156 16.32 -2.15 0.28
N ILE A 157 15.42 -2.08 1.26
CA ILE A 157 14.04 -2.51 1.16
C ILE A 157 13.16 -1.28 1.12
N PHE A 158 12.47 -1.07 0.00
CA PHE A 158 11.47 -0.01 -0.12
C PHE A 158 10.10 -0.59 0.19
N GLN A 159 9.54 -0.14 1.30
CA GLN A 159 8.21 -0.53 1.75
C GLN A 159 7.25 0.62 1.50
N SER A 160 6.22 0.37 0.70
CA SER A 160 5.11 1.29 0.54
C SER A 160 4.19 1.25 1.77
N TRP A 161 3.65 2.40 2.14
CA TRP A 161 2.58 2.49 3.13
C TRP A 161 1.58 3.57 2.75
N ASN A 162 0.34 3.43 3.20
CA ASN A 162 -0.70 4.42 2.98
C ASN A 162 -1.81 4.29 4.03
N LYS A 163 -2.63 5.34 4.17
CA LYS A 163 -3.75 5.36 5.13
C LYS A 163 -4.98 4.58 4.64
N TYR A 164 -5.09 4.36 3.34
CA TYR A 164 -6.29 3.79 2.72
C TYR A 164 -6.31 2.26 2.68
N SER A 165 -5.17 1.58 2.70
CA SER A 165 -5.08 0.11 2.53
C SER A 165 -5.11 -0.68 3.83
N SER A 166 -4.83 -0.06 4.97
CA SER A 166 -4.71 -0.76 6.26
C SER A 166 -5.12 0.09 7.45
N SER A 167 -5.47 -0.57 8.57
CA SER A 167 -5.64 0.11 9.85
C SER A 167 -4.29 0.57 10.41
N SER A 168 -4.29 1.57 11.30
CA SER A 168 -3.07 2.02 11.99
C SER A 168 -2.42 0.90 12.81
N LYS A 169 -3.24 0.02 13.40
CA LYS A 169 -2.77 -1.17 14.11
C LYS A 169 -1.97 -2.10 13.18
N ARG A 170 -2.51 -2.41 12.00
CA ARG A 170 -1.85 -3.27 11.03
C ARG A 170 -0.57 -2.63 10.48
N LEU A 171 -0.61 -1.34 10.15
CA LEU A 171 0.59 -0.62 9.74
C LEU A 171 1.69 -0.64 10.83
N LYS A 172 1.30 -0.51 12.11
CA LYS A 172 2.24 -0.61 13.23
C LYS A 172 2.87 -2.01 13.32
N GLU A 173 2.07 -3.06 13.15
CA GLU A 173 2.53 -4.45 13.12
C GLU A 173 3.51 -4.67 11.95
N ASP A 174 3.18 -4.20 10.75
CA ASP A 174 4.02 -4.32 9.55
C ASP A 174 5.37 -3.58 9.73
N ILE A 175 5.35 -2.34 10.24
CA ILE A 175 6.57 -1.58 10.50
C ILE A 175 7.42 -2.28 11.58
N ASN A 176 6.83 -2.71 12.69
CA ASN A 176 7.59 -3.41 13.73
C ASN A 176 8.22 -4.70 13.21
N TRP A 177 7.48 -5.44 12.38
CA TRP A 177 8.00 -6.62 11.73
C TRP A 177 9.21 -6.33 10.82
N LEU A 178 9.19 -5.24 10.04
CA LEU A 178 10.35 -4.81 9.23
C LEU A 178 11.57 -4.45 10.09
N TYR A 179 11.35 -3.83 11.25
CA TYR A 179 12.43 -3.51 12.17
C TYR A 179 12.98 -4.74 12.88
N ASP A 180 12.14 -5.72 13.21
CA ASP A 180 12.57 -7.02 13.72
C ASP A 180 13.36 -7.79 12.65
N LEU A 181 12.94 -7.72 11.39
CA LEU A 181 13.71 -8.26 10.27
C LEU A 181 15.10 -7.61 10.20
N LYS A 182 15.17 -6.27 10.19
CA LYS A 182 16.44 -5.53 10.17
C LYS A 182 17.35 -5.89 11.35
N LYS A 183 16.78 -5.98 12.55
CA LYS A 183 17.52 -6.29 13.79
C LYS A 183 18.08 -7.71 13.80
N ASN A 184 17.33 -8.68 13.26
CA ASN A 184 17.70 -10.09 13.32
C ASN A 184 18.43 -10.59 12.06
N SER A 185 18.55 -9.73 11.04
CA SER A 185 19.29 -10.05 9.82
C SER A 185 20.79 -10.08 10.07
N THR A 186 21.46 -11.12 9.59
CA THR A 186 22.93 -11.18 9.52
C THR A 186 23.50 -10.34 8.38
N ILE A 187 22.65 -9.94 7.44
CA ILE A 187 22.98 -9.09 6.30
C ILE A 187 22.59 -7.64 6.65
N PRO A 188 23.47 -6.65 6.46
CA PRO A 188 23.11 -5.25 6.66
C PRO A 188 22.00 -4.82 5.70
N ILE A 189 20.80 -4.58 6.22
CA ILE A 189 19.66 -4.10 5.44
C ILE A 189 19.19 -2.73 5.95
N GLU A 190 18.68 -1.91 5.04
CA GLU A 190 18.03 -0.64 5.36
C GLU A 190 16.59 -0.63 4.86
N ILE A 191 15.68 -0.13 5.70
CA ILE A 191 14.25 -0.05 5.39
C ILE A 191 13.91 1.39 5.01
N ILE A 192 13.37 1.60 3.82
CA ILE A 192 12.98 2.89 3.28
C ILE A 192 11.46 2.92 3.15
N LEU A 193 10.79 3.63 4.06
CA LEU A 193 9.34 3.78 4.04
C LEU A 193 8.92 4.85 3.02
N VAL A 194 8.06 4.46 2.08
CA VAL A 194 7.53 5.34 1.02
C VAL A 194 6.03 5.49 1.19
N ASN A 195 5.57 6.69 1.49
CA ASN A 195 4.14 6.98 1.46
C ASN A 195 3.63 7.11 0.02
N THR A 196 2.46 6.53 -0.23
CA THR A 196 1.81 6.50 -1.54
C THR A 196 0.37 6.99 -1.52
N ASP A 197 -0.04 7.69 -0.46
CA ASP A 197 -1.34 8.38 -0.44
C ASP A 197 -1.38 9.48 -1.51
N LEU A 198 -2.59 9.85 -1.92
CA LEU A 198 -2.79 10.95 -2.86
C LEU A 198 -2.39 12.26 -2.19
N LEU A 199 -1.44 13.01 -2.77
CA LEU A 199 -0.97 14.26 -2.17
C LEU A 199 -1.61 15.49 -2.81
N GLU A 200 -1.99 16.48 -1.98
CA GLU A 200 -2.53 17.76 -2.44
C GLU A 200 -1.56 18.48 -3.39
N GLU A 201 -0.25 18.42 -3.11
CA GLU A 201 0.81 19.04 -3.93
C GLU A 201 0.90 18.47 -5.35
N TRP A 202 0.30 17.31 -5.63
CA TRP A 202 0.20 16.77 -6.98
C TRP A 202 -0.87 17.47 -7.84
N GLY A 203 -1.52 18.52 -7.31
CA GLY A 203 -2.59 19.24 -8.01
C GLY A 203 -3.97 18.64 -7.78
N LEU A 204 -4.17 17.98 -6.62
CA LEU A 204 -5.42 17.33 -6.25
C LEU A 204 -6.24 18.21 -5.29
N GLU A 205 -7.56 18.20 -5.43
CA GLU A 205 -8.49 18.93 -4.60
C GLU A 205 -8.41 18.43 -3.16
N LYS A 206 -8.25 19.38 -2.22
CA LYS A 206 -8.15 19.07 -0.79
C LYS A 206 -9.39 18.32 -0.32
N ASN A 207 -9.19 17.22 0.42
CA ASN A 207 -10.25 16.29 0.83
C ASN A 207 -10.98 15.57 -0.31
N GLY A 208 -10.53 15.70 -1.55
CA GLY A 208 -11.01 14.85 -2.63
C GLY A 208 -10.72 13.39 -2.35
N GLU A 209 -11.49 12.49 -2.97
CA GLU A 209 -11.26 11.05 -2.89
C GLU A 209 -11.15 10.47 -4.29
N LEU A 210 -10.34 9.42 -4.44
CA LEU A 210 -10.38 8.54 -5.60
C LEU A 210 -11.36 7.38 -5.30
N PRO A 211 -12.53 7.31 -5.94
CA PRO A 211 -13.44 6.20 -5.72
C PRO A 211 -12.80 4.91 -6.25
N VAL A 212 -12.63 3.90 -5.39
CA VAL A 212 -12.19 2.56 -5.82
C VAL A 212 -13.38 1.62 -5.67
N LYS A 213 -13.65 0.74 -6.63
CA LYS A 213 -14.67 -0.31 -6.46
C LYS A 213 -14.04 -1.67 -6.70
N PHE A 214 -14.45 -2.63 -5.88
CA PHE A 214 -14.06 -4.02 -6.00
C PHE A 214 -15.29 -4.80 -6.43
N LYS A 215 -15.15 -5.60 -7.48
CA LYS A 215 -16.17 -6.52 -7.95
C LYS A 215 -15.58 -7.92 -7.95
N LYS A 216 -16.21 -8.85 -7.24
CA LYS A 216 -15.80 -10.26 -7.28
C LYS A 216 -16.52 -10.94 -8.44
N GLU A 217 -15.77 -11.49 -9.38
CA GLU A 217 -16.28 -12.29 -10.49
C GLU A 217 -15.76 -13.72 -10.38
N GLY A 218 -16.56 -14.61 -9.78
CA GLY A 218 -16.11 -15.98 -9.49
C GLY A 218 -14.93 -16.01 -8.51
N LYS A 219 -13.74 -16.39 -9.01
CA LYS A 219 -12.48 -16.42 -8.23
C LYS A 219 -11.62 -15.16 -8.40
N THR A 220 -11.97 -14.25 -9.31
CA THR A 220 -11.23 -13.00 -9.53
C THR A 220 -11.84 -11.85 -8.75
N ILE A 221 -11.01 -10.86 -8.42
CA ILE A 221 -11.44 -9.58 -7.86
C ILE A 221 -11.01 -8.51 -8.85
N ASP A 222 -11.98 -7.90 -9.50
CA ASP A 222 -11.76 -6.77 -10.40
C ASP A 222 -11.77 -5.48 -9.61
N MET A 223 -10.87 -4.58 -9.97
CA MET A 223 -10.75 -3.25 -9.40
C MET A 223 -11.02 -2.19 -10.46
N THR A 224 -11.91 -1.26 -10.15
CA THR A 224 -12.18 -0.11 -11.02
C THR A 224 -11.95 1.19 -10.27
N PHE A 225 -11.28 2.13 -10.92
CA PHE A 225 -11.00 3.47 -10.40
C PHE A 225 -11.98 4.49 -10.98
N GLY A 226 -12.48 5.38 -10.11
CA GLY A 226 -13.19 6.58 -10.52
C GLY A 226 -12.22 7.66 -10.99
N ASN A 227 -12.75 8.88 -11.13
CA ASN A 227 -11.95 10.03 -11.54
C ASN A 227 -11.08 10.54 -10.39
N LEU A 228 -9.86 10.97 -10.72
CA LEU A 228 -9.03 11.72 -9.78
C LEU A 228 -9.68 13.07 -9.44
N PRO A 229 -9.62 13.50 -8.17
CA PRO A 229 -10.09 14.81 -7.76
C PRO A 229 -9.05 15.88 -8.14
N LEU A 230 -8.91 16.22 -9.43
CA LEU A 230 -7.97 17.26 -9.87
C LEU A 230 -8.47 18.67 -9.48
N LYS A 231 -7.56 19.56 -9.07
CA LYS A 231 -7.89 21.00 -8.89
C LYS A 231 -8.33 21.58 -10.24
N LYS A 232 -9.43 22.34 -10.22
CA LYS A 232 -9.91 23.12 -11.37
C LYS A 232 -9.07 24.36 -11.60
#